data_AF-A0A7Y9JJV4-F1
#
_entry.id   AF-A0A7Y9JJV4-F1
#
_cell.length_a   1.000
_cell.length_b   1.000
_cell.length_c   1.000
_cell.angle_alpha   90.00
_cell.angle_beta   90.00
_cell.angle_gamma   90.00
#
_symmetry.space_group_name_H-M   'P 1'
#
loop_
_entity.id
_entity.type
_entity.pdbx_description
1 polymer ?
#
loop_
_entity_poly.entity_id
_entity_poly.type
_entity_poly.pdbx_seq_one_letter_code
_entity_poly.pdbx_strand_id
1 'polypeptide(L)'
;MLTADYEIVKAAQEIDAAFWPVGLQIARGWTADGEWFELRAGIEAKRQDFVNVARTRLAPAGPPLRRLTGRPSDDDCIWELRRSYFSPSGSAEQQA
;
A
#
# COMPACT_ATOMS: atom_id res chain seq x y z
N MET A 1 -23.64 -4.05 23.92
CA MET A 1 -22.28 -4.57 23.75
C MET A 1 -21.99 -4.57 22.24
N LEU A 2 -21.05 -3.75 21.77
CA LEU A 2 -20.61 -3.81 20.37
C LEU A 2 -19.68 -5.01 20.24
N THR A 3 -20.11 -6.04 19.52
CA THR A 3 -19.28 -7.22 19.23
C THR A 3 -18.80 -7.09 17.79
N ALA A 4 -17.50 -6.86 17.61
CA ALA A 4 -16.87 -6.82 16.29
C ALA A 4 -16.44 -8.23 15.84
N ASP A 5 -16.29 -8.42 14.53
CA ASP A 5 -15.76 -9.67 13.97
C ASP A 5 -14.33 -9.90 14.48
N TYR A 6 -14.10 -11.06 15.08
CA TYR A 6 -12.84 -11.41 15.73
C TYR A 6 -11.64 -11.34 14.77
N GLU A 7 -11.78 -11.79 13.53
CA GLU A 7 -10.66 -11.80 12.58
C GLU A 7 -10.30 -10.40 12.13
N ILE A 8 -11.29 -9.52 11.97
CA ILE A 8 -11.06 -8.11 11.66
C ILE A 8 -10.29 -7.43 12.80
N VAL A 9 -10.71 -7.66 14.06
CA VAL A 9 -10.05 -7.09 15.24
C VAL A 9 -8.62 -7.61 15.37
N LYS A 10 -8.43 -8.92 15.20
CA LYS A 10 -7.11 -9.55 15.24
C LYS A 10 -6.18 -8.97 14.17
N ALA A 11 -6.66 -8.83 12.93
CA ALA A 11 -5.86 -8.26 11.85
C ALA A 11 -5.53 -6.77 12.10
N ALA A 12 -6.42 -6.01 12.75
CA ALA A 12 -6.12 -4.63 13.16
C ALA A 12 -5.02 -4.57 14.22
N GLN A 13 -5.06 -5.44 15.23
CA GLN A 13 -4.03 -5.53 16.27
C GLN A 13 -2.64 -5.87 15.70
N GLU A 14 -2.59 -6.67 14.64
CA GLU A 14 -1.34 -6.98 13.94
C GLU A 14 -0.73 -5.76 13.24
N ILE A 15 -1.53 -4.77 12.81
CA ILE A 15 -1.03 -3.49 12.31
C ILE A 15 -0.40 -2.71 13.45
N ASP A 16 -1.10 -2.59 14.58
CA ASP A 16 -0.60 -1.86 15.76
C ASP A 16 0.72 -2.46 16.26
N ALA A 17 0.79 -3.80 16.31
CA ALA A 17 2.00 -4.53 16.69
C ALA A 17 3.17 -4.29 15.73
N ALA A 18 2.92 -4.10 14.43
CA ALA A 18 3.95 -3.78 13.45
C ALA A 18 4.35 -2.29 13.49
N PHE A 19 3.40 -1.40 13.78
CA PHE A 19 3.63 0.04 13.85
C PHE A 19 4.44 0.43 15.09
N TRP A 20 4.16 -0.19 16.23
CA TRP A 20 4.74 0.21 17.52
C TRP A 20 6.28 0.19 17.57
N PRO A 21 6.98 -0.88 17.13
CA PRO A 21 8.44 -0.91 17.11
C PRO A 21 9.04 0.16 16.18
N VAL A 22 8.39 0.41 15.04
CA VAL A 22 8.83 1.41 14.06
C VAL A 22 8.71 2.82 14.63
N GLY A 23 7.57 3.14 15.25
CA GLY A 23 7.36 4.41 15.94
C GLY A 23 8.39 4.66 17.05
N LEU A 24 8.76 3.63 17.82
CA LEU A 24 9.80 3.71 18.83
C LEU A 24 11.19 3.98 18.23
N GLN A 25 11.54 3.35 17.09
CA GLN A 25 12.82 3.57 16.42
C GLN A 25 12.94 5.01 15.92
N ILE A 26 11.88 5.53 15.28
CA ILE A 26 11.85 6.91 14.81
C ILE A 26 11.94 7.90 15.97
N ALA A 27 11.12 7.73 17.01
CA ALA A 27 11.11 8.62 18.16
C ALA A 27 12.46 8.69 18.88
N ARG A 28 13.27 7.63 18.77
CA ARG A 28 14.61 7.55 19.35
C ARG A 28 15.72 7.99 18.40
N GLY A 29 15.39 8.37 17.16
CA GLY A 29 16.38 8.74 16.14
C GLY A 29 17.28 7.58 15.72
N TRP A 30 16.79 6.34 15.82
CA TRP A 30 17.55 5.13 15.49
C TRP A 30 17.44 4.72 14.01
N THR A 31 16.72 5.49 13.21
CA THR A 31 16.47 5.22 11.81
C THR A 31 17.30 6.19 10.97
N ALA A 32 18.16 5.67 10.10
CA ALA A 32 18.84 6.48 9.09
C ALA A 32 17.90 6.84 7.93
N ASP A 33 18.16 7.96 7.25
CA ASP A 33 17.29 8.54 6.21
C ASP A 33 17.01 7.65 4.95
N GLY A 34 17.54 6.42 4.89
CA GLY A 34 17.23 5.43 3.86
C GLY A 34 16.45 4.20 4.34
N GLU A 35 16.43 3.95 5.65
CA GLU A 35 15.88 2.71 6.24
C GLU A 35 14.36 2.75 6.41
N TRP A 36 13.75 3.93 6.24
CA TRP A 36 12.31 4.11 6.38
C TRP A 36 11.50 3.24 5.42
N PHE A 37 11.99 2.97 4.21
CA PHE A 37 11.30 2.14 3.23
C PHE A 37 11.12 0.69 3.71
N GLU A 38 12.18 0.09 4.27
CA GLU A 38 12.15 -1.26 4.81
C GLU A 38 11.26 -1.35 6.05
N LEU A 39 11.34 -0.35 6.95
CA LEU A 39 10.47 -0.28 8.13
C LEU A 39 8.99 -0.16 7.75
N ARG A 40 8.69 0.61 6.70
CA ARG A 40 7.33 0.76 6.19
C ARG A 40 6.81 -0.51 5.52
N ALA A 41 7.67 -1.29 4.85
CA ALA A 41 7.24 -2.48 4.11
C ALA A 41 6.53 -3.51 5.02
N GLY A 42 7.02 -3.70 6.25
CA GLY A 42 6.38 -4.58 7.23
C GLY A 42 4.98 -4.11 7.66
N ILE A 43 4.81 -2.80 7.86
CA ILE A 43 3.51 -2.19 8.20
C ILE A 43 2.55 -2.32 7.01
N GLU A 44 3.05 -2.09 5.80
CA GLU A 44 2.26 -2.18 4.56
C GLU A 44 1.71 -3.59 4.35
N ALA A 45 2.53 -4.62 4.59
CA ALA A 45 2.10 -6.01 4.51
C ALA A 45 0.94 -6.32 5.47
N LYS A 46 1.05 -5.88 6.74
CA LYS A 46 -0.01 -6.08 7.74
C LYS A 46 -1.28 -5.29 7.40
N ARG A 47 -1.15 -4.08 6.86
CA ARG A 47 -2.29 -3.31 6.35
C ARG A 47 -3.00 -4.05 5.21
N GLN A 48 -2.24 -4.62 4.28
CA GLN A 48 -2.80 -5.39 3.17
C GLN A 48 -3.54 -6.64 3.65
N ASP A 49 -2.99 -7.35 4.64
CA ASP A 49 -3.64 -8.49 5.28
C ASP A 49 -4.97 -8.10 5.94
N PHE A 50 -5.00 -7.01 6.69
CA PHE A 50 -6.23 -6.47 7.27
C PHE A 50 -7.29 -6.19 6.21
N VAL A 51 -6.92 -5.53 5.11
CA VAL A 51 -7.89 -5.23 4.03
C VAL A 51 -8.43 -6.52 3.42
N ASN A 52 -7.60 -7.54 3.23
CA ASN A 52 -8.05 -8.83 2.71
C ASN A 52 -9.02 -9.51 3.69
N VAL A 53 -8.69 -9.56 4.98
CA VAL A 53 -9.56 -10.14 6.02
C VAL A 53 -10.89 -9.39 6.09
N ALA A 54 -10.86 -8.06 6.13
CA ALA A 54 -12.06 -7.23 6.16
C ALA A 54 -12.93 -7.49 4.92
N ARG A 55 -12.35 -7.57 3.71
CA ARG A 55 -13.10 -7.90 2.49
C ARG A 55 -13.73 -9.28 2.55
N THR A 56 -13.00 -10.30 3.01
CA THR A 56 -13.54 -11.66 3.13
C THR A 56 -14.68 -11.74 4.15
N ARG A 57 -14.54 -11.06 5.30
CA ARG A 57 -15.51 -11.13 6.40
C ARG A 57 -16.74 -10.26 6.17
N LEU A 58 -16.59 -9.13 5.49
CA LEU A 58 -17.67 -8.18 5.23
C LEU A 58 -18.38 -8.41 3.88
N ALA A 59 -17.90 -9.32 3.03
CA ALA A 59 -18.55 -9.68 1.77
C ALA A 59 -19.55 -10.84 1.95
N PRO A 60 -20.83 -10.55 2.20
CA PRO A 60 -21.89 -11.10 1.33
C PRO A 60 -23.02 -10.09 1.09
N ALA A 61 -23.61 -9.84 -0.09
CA ALA A 61 -23.72 -10.56 -1.36
C ALA A 61 -23.33 -9.65 -2.57
N GLY A 62 -22.03 -9.39 -2.73
CA GLY A 62 -21.48 -8.73 -3.92
C GLY A 62 -20.72 -9.72 -4.79
N PRO A 63 -20.57 -9.45 -6.10
CA PRO A 63 -19.74 -10.28 -6.97
C PRO A 63 -18.30 -10.42 -6.43
N PRO A 64 -17.58 -11.50 -6.78
CA PRO A 64 -16.23 -11.77 -6.28
C PRO A 64 -15.33 -10.55 -6.42
N LEU A 65 -14.78 -10.07 -5.29
CA LEU A 65 -13.87 -8.94 -5.29
C LEU A 65 -12.47 -9.40 -5.73
N ARG A 66 -11.84 -8.67 -6.66
CA ARG A 66 -10.46 -8.92 -7.10
C ARG A 66 -9.51 -8.78 -5.90
N ARG A 67 -8.58 -9.73 -5.74
CA ARG A 67 -7.52 -9.68 -4.71
C ARG A 67 -6.67 -8.42 -4.89
N LEU A 68 -6.52 -7.61 -3.85
CA LEU A 68 -5.60 -6.47 -3.88
C LEU A 68 -4.17 -7.00 -3.76
N THR A 69 -3.37 -6.81 -4.82
CA THR A 69 -1.93 -7.14 -4.85
C THR A 69 -1.04 -5.93 -4.59
N GLY A 70 -1.64 -4.77 -4.28
CA GLY A 70 -0.94 -3.48 -4.24
C GLY A 70 -0.68 -2.88 -5.62
N ARG A 71 -1.00 -3.59 -6.71
CA ARG A 71 -0.93 -3.09 -8.09
C ARG A 71 -2.30 -2.50 -8.49
N PRO A 72 -2.35 -1.27 -9.04
CA PRO A 72 -3.55 -0.70 -9.66
C PRO A 72 -4.10 -1.60 -10.77
N SER A 73 -5.39 -1.44 -11.12
CA SER A 73 -6.02 -2.22 -12.20
C SER A 73 -5.26 -2.04 -13.51
N ASP A 74 -5.31 -3.01 -14.42
CA ASP A 74 -4.65 -2.90 -15.72
C ASP A 74 -5.26 -1.75 -16.56
N ASP A 75 -6.53 -1.42 -16.30
CA ASP A 75 -7.27 -0.31 -16.91
C ASP A 75 -7.11 1.03 -16.16
N ASP A 76 -6.25 1.11 -15.15
CA ASP A 76 -6.07 2.32 -14.34
C ASP A 76 -5.25 3.39 -15.11
N CYS A 77 -5.67 4.65 -15.03
CA CYS A 77 -5.04 5.76 -15.77
C CYS A 77 -3.59 6.03 -15.33
N ILE A 78 -3.13 5.45 -14.21
CA ILE A 78 -1.72 5.51 -13.81
C ILE A 78 -0.77 4.99 -14.88
N TRP A 79 -1.23 4.06 -15.74
CA TRP A 79 -0.41 3.45 -16.78
C TRP A 79 -0.28 4.35 -18.01
N GLU A 80 -1.20 5.31 -18.19
CA GLU A 80 -1.13 6.31 -19.25
C GLU A 80 -0.07 7.37 -18.95
N LEU A 81 0.05 7.78 -17.67
CA LEU A 81 1.07 8.75 -17.23
C LEU A 81 2.50 8.26 -17.53
N ARG A 82 2.78 6.96 -17.49
CA ARG A 82 4.14 6.44 -17.73
C ARG A 82 4.59 6.61 -19.19
N ARG A 83 3.66 6.73 -20.15
CA ARG A 83 4.02 6.90 -21.57
C ARG A 83 4.38 8.34 -21.93
N SER A 84 3.86 9.35 -21.22
CA SER A 84 4.10 10.76 -21.56
C SER A 84 5.50 11.26 -21.17
N TYR A 85 6.11 10.72 -20.11
CA TYR A 85 7.46 11.10 -19.68
C TYR A 85 8.60 10.53 -20.54
N PHE A 86 8.31 9.57 -21.43
CA PHE A 86 9.30 8.96 -22.34
C PHE A 86 9.09 9.36 -23.81
N SER A 87 8.34 10.43 -24.09
CA SER A 87 8.43 11.07 -25.40
C SER A 87 9.83 11.68 -25.53
N PRO A 88 10.69 11.19 -26.45
CA PRO A 88 11.98 11.83 -26.67
C PRO A 88 11.71 13.20 -27.28
N SER A 89 11.73 14.24 -26.46
CA SER A 89 11.84 15.61 -26.92
C SER A 89 13.24 15.79 -27.48
N GLY A 90 13.40 15.56 -28.79
CA GLY A 90 14.67 15.78 -29.45
C GLY A 90 14.71 15.34 -30.91
N SER A 91 14.20 16.19 -31.80
CA SER A 91 14.88 16.43 -33.08
C SER A 91 15.09 17.94 -33.19
N ALA A 92 16.33 18.35 -32.97
CA ALA A 92 16.81 19.68 -33.29
C ALA A 92 16.62 19.94 -34.78
N GLU A 93 16.09 21.09 -35.15
CA GLU A 93 16.33 21.66 -36.47
C GLU A 93 16.94 23.04 -36.31
N GLN A 94 18.18 23.10 -36.79
CA GLN A 94 19.11 24.21 -36.76
C GLN A 94 18.65 25.36 -37.66
N GLN A 95 19.10 26.54 -37.25
CA GLN A 95 19.13 27.79 -37.99
C GLN A 95 19.60 27.62 -39.44
N ALA A 96 18.91 28.28 -40.36
CA ALA A 96 19.49 29.00 -41.51
C ALA A 96 18.57 30.17 -41.87
#